data_AF-A0A1Q7T4P2-F1
#
_entry.id   AF-A0A1Q7T4P2-F1
#
_cell.length_a   1.000
_cell.length_b   1.000
_cell.length_c   1.000
_cell.angle_alpha   90.00
_cell.angle_beta   90.00
_cell.angle_gamma   90.00
#
_symmetry.space_group_name_H-M   'P 1'
#
loop_
_entity.id
_entity.type
_entity.pdbx_description
1 polymer ?
#
loop_
_entity_poly.entity_id
_entity_poly.type
_entity_poly.pdbx_seq_one_letter_code
_entity_poly.pdbx_strand_id
1 'polypeptide(L)'
;MLLAHIAARWDIEVLFADGKEELGLDQYQLMSATALVRFWTLAMLAYVFLEEERHRLQEQWQRHVTIGEARRQIQRRHRRHVLDWLHGQFQSGVEPDALYELLSA
;
A
#
# COMPACT_ATOMS: atom_id res chain seq x y z
N MET A 1 -13.35 -27.37 -17.13
CA MET A 1 -14.37 -26.67 -16.31
C MET A 1 -13.98 -26.63 -14.83
N LEU A 2 -13.61 -27.75 -14.20
CA LEU A 2 -13.19 -27.78 -12.78
C LEU A 2 -11.95 -26.92 -12.49
N LEU A 3 -10.92 -26.98 -13.36
CA LEU A 3 -9.67 -26.24 -13.16
C LEU A 3 -9.86 -24.72 -13.11
N ALA A 4 -10.69 -24.18 -14.02
CA ALA A 4 -10.99 -22.76 -14.08
C ALA A 4 -11.79 -22.28 -12.85
N HIS A 5 -12.70 -23.12 -12.34
CA HIS A 5 -13.46 -22.82 -11.13
C HIS A 5 -12.57 -22.77 -9.88
N ILE A 6 -11.63 -23.72 -9.74
CA ILE A 6 -10.69 -23.75 -8.63
C ILE A 6 -9.71 -22.57 -8.71
N ALA A 7 -9.23 -22.22 -9.92
CA ALA A 7 -8.34 -21.07 -10.12
C ALA A 7 -8.99 -19.75 -9.68
N ALA A 8 -10.23 -19.47 -10.10
CA ALA A 8 -10.94 -18.26 -9.71
C ALA A 8 -11.15 -18.14 -8.18
N ARG A 9 -11.34 -19.27 -7.50
CA ARG A 9 -11.45 -19.29 -6.03
C ARG A 9 -10.11 -19.00 -5.37
N TRP A 10 -9.02 -19.54 -5.91
CA TRP A 10 -7.68 -19.32 -5.38
C TRP A 10 -7.29 -17.84 -5.42
N ASP A 11 -7.60 -17.14 -6.51
CA ASP A 11 -7.33 -15.69 -6.62
C ASP A 11 -8.05 -14.88 -5.54
N ILE A 12 -9.29 -15.28 -5.19
CA ILE A 12 -10.04 -14.68 -4.09
C ILE A 12 -9.37 -14.97 -2.74
N GLU A 13 -8.93 -16.21 -2.50
CA GLU A 13 -8.24 -16.58 -1.26
C GLU A 13 -6.92 -15.83 -1.07
N VAL A 14 -6.15 -15.65 -2.14
CA VAL A 14 -4.92 -14.84 -2.16
C VAL A 14 -5.24 -13.37 -1.84
N LEU A 15 -6.25 -12.78 -2.48
CA LEU A 15 -6.69 -11.40 -2.19
C LEU A 15 -7.03 -11.21 -0.71
N PHE A 16 -7.78 -12.15 -0.10
CA PHE A 16 -8.14 -12.05 1.31
C PHE A 16 -6.95 -12.28 2.25
N ALA A 17 -6.01 -13.15 1.89
CA ALA A 17 -4.79 -13.36 2.67
C ALA A 17 -3.91 -12.09 2.67
N ASP A 18 -3.59 -11.60 1.48
CA ASP A 18 -2.79 -10.39 1.27
C ASP A 18 -3.45 -9.17 1.89
N GLY A 19 -4.75 -8.99 1.69
CA GLY A 19 -5.47 -7.86 2.24
C GLY A 19 -5.53 -7.86 3.78
N LYS A 20 -5.55 -9.02 4.43
CA LYS A 20 -5.45 -9.08 5.91
C LYS A 20 -4.06 -8.67 6.38
N GLU A 21 -3.02 -9.25 5.79
CA GLU A 21 -1.63 -9.03 6.22
C GLU A 21 -1.11 -7.61 5.89
N GLU A 22 -1.51 -7.07 4.75
CA GLU A 22 -0.91 -5.85 4.19
C GLU A 22 -1.82 -4.62 4.26
N LEU A 23 -3.14 -4.82 4.29
CA LEU A 23 -4.14 -3.75 4.30
C LEU A 23 -5.01 -3.73 5.57
N GLY A 24 -4.83 -4.68 6.49
CA GLY A 24 -5.57 -4.74 7.76
C GLY A 24 -7.07 -5.03 7.57
N LEU A 25 -7.44 -5.81 6.55
CA LEU A 25 -8.84 -6.17 6.29
C LEU A 25 -9.54 -6.90 7.46
N ASP A 26 -8.81 -7.42 8.44
CA ASP A 26 -9.35 -8.07 9.65
C ASP A 26 -9.46 -7.15 10.88
N GLN A 27 -8.99 -5.91 10.78
CA GLN A 27 -8.86 -4.99 11.91
C GLN A 27 -9.93 -3.89 11.95
N TYR A 28 -10.86 -3.84 10.99
CA TYR A 28 -11.86 -2.77 10.92
C TYR A 28 -13.11 -3.08 11.79
N GLN A 29 -13.50 -2.13 12.66
CA GLN A 29 -14.70 -2.21 13.51
C GLN A 29 -15.84 -1.32 12.97
N LEU A 30 -16.15 -1.44 11.68
CA LEU A 30 -17.14 -0.58 11.03
C LEU A 30 -18.55 -1.16 11.23
N MET A 31 -19.48 -0.33 11.74
CA MET A 31 -20.85 -0.74 12.05
C MET A 31 -21.92 -0.15 11.11
N SER A 32 -21.53 0.53 10.03
CA SER A 32 -22.47 1.06 9.03
C SER A 32 -22.17 0.55 7.63
N ALA A 33 -23.22 0.32 6.84
CA ALA A 33 -23.11 -0.12 5.45
C ALA A 33 -22.29 0.88 4.61
N THR A 34 -22.51 2.18 4.80
CA THR A 34 -21.74 3.23 4.10
C THR A 34 -20.26 3.19 4.44
N ALA A 35 -19.91 2.99 5.72
CA ALA A 35 -18.51 2.89 6.11
C ALA A 35 -17.86 1.64 5.53
N LEU A 36 -18.58 0.51 5.52
CA LEU A 36 -18.12 -0.74 4.92
C LEU A 36 -17.82 -0.55 3.43
N VAL A 37 -18.74 0.06 2.66
CA VAL A 37 -18.54 0.32 1.23
C VAL A 37 -17.31 1.21 0.99
N ARG A 38 -17.15 2.29 1.76
CA ARG A 38 -15.99 3.20 1.63
C ARG A 38 -14.68 2.49 1.94
N PHE A 39 -14.64 1.74 3.03
CA PHE A 39 -13.46 0.98 3.43
C PHE A 39 -13.06 -0.04 2.35
N TRP A 40 -13.99 -0.87 1.90
CA TRP A 40 -13.72 -1.86 0.87
C TRP A 40 -13.29 -1.21 -0.44
N THR A 41 -13.89 -0.08 -0.83
CA THR A 41 -13.48 0.66 -2.02
C THR A 41 -12.02 1.11 -1.91
N LEU A 42 -11.64 1.74 -0.80
CA LEU A 42 -10.27 2.21 -0.57
C LEU A 42 -9.28 1.04 -0.47
N ALA A 43 -9.65 -0.05 0.20
CA ALA A 43 -8.82 -1.23 0.30
C ALA A 43 -8.59 -1.89 -1.08
N MET A 44 -9.62 -1.99 -1.92
CA MET A 44 -9.47 -2.52 -3.28
C MET A 44 -8.63 -1.60 -4.16
N LEU A 45 -8.77 -0.28 -4.05
CA LEU A 45 -7.91 0.68 -4.75
C LEU A 45 -6.45 0.54 -4.32
N ALA A 46 -6.19 0.41 -3.01
CA ALA A 46 -4.85 0.19 -2.49
C ALA A 46 -4.26 -1.15 -2.96
N TYR A 47 -5.07 -2.22 -2.98
CA TYR A 47 -4.65 -3.52 -3.47
C TYR A 47 -4.26 -3.49 -4.95
N VAL A 48 -5.10 -2.90 -5.81
CA VAL A 48 -4.80 -2.76 -7.24
C VAL A 48 -3.51 -1.97 -7.46
N PHE A 49 -3.34 -0.86 -6.74
CA PHE A 49 -2.11 -0.07 -6.81
C PHE A 49 -0.86 -0.88 -6.40
N LEU A 50 -0.95 -1.67 -5.32
CA LEU A 50 0.15 -2.53 -4.89
C LEU A 50 0.46 -3.63 -5.91
N GLU A 51 -0.57 -4.19 -6.55
CA GLU A 51 -0.42 -5.22 -7.57
C GLU A 51 0.26 -4.69 -8.84
N GLU A 52 -0.09 -3.48 -9.29
CA GLU A 52 0.61 -2.79 -10.39
C GLU A 52 2.10 -2.59 -10.06
N GLU A 53 2.40 -2.11 -8.85
CA GLU A 53 3.77 -1.91 -8.40
C GLU A 53 4.52 -3.24 -8.25
N ARG A 54 3.86 -4.31 -7.79
CA ARG A 54 4.39 -5.66 -7.72
C ARG A 54 4.77 -6.17 -9.11
N HIS A 55 3.90 -6.00 -10.10
CA HIS A 55 4.15 -6.38 -11.50
C HIS A 55 5.37 -5.62 -12.05
N ARG A 56 5.40 -4.30 -11.89
CA ARG A 56 6.53 -3.46 -12.32
C ARG A 56 7.85 -3.90 -11.68
N LEU A 57 7.86 -4.22 -10.38
CA LEU A 57 9.06 -4.68 -9.68
C LEU A 57 9.48 -6.08 -10.11
N GLN A 58 8.52 -6.97 -10.38
CA GLN A 58 8.79 -8.31 -10.90
C GLN A 58 9.46 -8.24 -12.28
N GLU A 59 8.99 -7.37 -13.17
CA GLU A 59 9.64 -7.09 -14.45
C GLU A 59 11.03 -6.49 -14.25
N GLN A 60 11.20 -5.55 -13.33
CA GLN A 60 12.50 -4.90 -13.10
C GLN A 60 13.53 -5.85 -12.49
N TRP A 61 13.13 -6.69 -11.54
CA TRP A 61 14.03 -7.56 -10.78
C TRP A 61 14.19 -8.94 -11.39
N GLN A 62 13.38 -9.27 -12.40
CA GLN A 62 13.39 -10.55 -13.11
C GLN A 62 13.25 -11.75 -12.14
N ARG A 63 12.47 -11.56 -11.07
CA ARG A 63 12.15 -12.59 -10.07
C ARG A 63 10.73 -12.41 -9.57
N HIS A 64 10.17 -13.46 -8.97
CA HIS A 64 8.92 -13.33 -8.24
C HIS A 64 9.03 -12.25 -7.16
N VAL A 65 8.02 -11.38 -7.09
CA VAL A 65 7.89 -10.32 -6.09
C VAL A 65 6.53 -10.47 -5.40
N THR A 66 6.53 -10.43 -4.07
CA THR A 66 5.29 -10.49 -3.29
C THR A 66 4.68 -9.10 -3.11
N ILE A 67 3.38 -9.03 -2.83
CA ILE A 67 2.70 -7.74 -2.61
C ILE A 67 3.31 -6.99 -1.40
N GLY A 68 3.75 -7.70 -0.37
CA GLY A 68 4.44 -7.11 0.78
C GLY A 68 5.83 -6.57 0.45
N GLU A 69 6.54 -7.16 -0.52
CA GLU A 69 7.76 -6.56 -1.05
C GLU A 69 7.47 -5.25 -1.80
N ALA A 70 6.40 -5.23 -2.60
CA ALA A 70 5.96 -4.01 -3.28
C ALA A 70 5.60 -2.90 -2.28
N ARG A 71 4.82 -3.21 -1.24
CA ARG A 71 4.49 -2.29 -0.14
C ARG A 71 5.76 -1.71 0.49
N ARG A 72 6.71 -2.57 0.87
CA ARG A 72 7.98 -2.14 1.49
C ARG A 72 8.80 -1.26 0.56
N GLN A 73 8.82 -1.54 -0.73
CA GLN A 73 9.54 -0.75 -1.72
C GLN A 73 8.92 0.65 -1.89
N ILE A 74 7.59 0.74 -1.95
CA ILE A 74 6.86 2.00 -2.00
C ILE A 74 7.14 2.83 -0.73
N GLN A 75 7.04 2.21 0.45
CA GLN A 75 7.37 2.87 1.72
C GLN A 75 8.81 3.40 1.75
N ARG A 76 9.78 2.63 1.23
CA ARG A 76 11.18 3.08 1.09
C ARG A 76 11.29 4.29 0.16
N ARG A 77 10.59 4.28 -0.98
CA ARG A 77 10.58 5.42 -1.93
C ARG A 77 9.99 6.67 -1.28
N HIS A 78 8.87 6.55 -0.58
CA HIS A 78 8.26 7.68 0.13
C HIS A 78 9.18 8.24 1.21
N ARG A 79 9.80 7.38 2.04
CA ARG A 79 10.77 7.83 3.05
C ARG A 79 11.92 8.59 2.42
N ARG A 80 12.44 8.13 1.28
CA ARG A 80 13.49 8.84 0.55
C ARG A 80 13.02 10.20 0.05
N HIS A 81 11.86 10.29 -0.58
CA HIS A 81 11.31 11.57 -1.03
C HIS A 81 11.07 12.55 0.13
N VAL A 82 10.66 12.07 1.30
CA VAL A 82 10.53 12.90 2.51
C VAL A 82 11.90 13.43 2.93
N LEU A 83 12.94 12.60 2.94
CA LEU A 83 14.31 13.04 3.26
C LEU A 83 14.82 14.08 2.26
N ASP A 84 14.61 13.85 0.96
CA ASP A 84 14.99 14.79 -0.09
C ASP A 84 14.24 16.13 0.05
N TRP A 85 12.94 16.07 0.38
CA TRP A 85 12.14 17.27 0.65
C TRP A 85 12.61 18.03 1.90
N LEU A 86 12.86 17.34 3.01
CA LEU A 86 13.40 17.93 4.24
C LEU A 86 14.74 18.63 3.97
N HIS A 87 15.61 17.98 3.21
CA HIS A 87 16.89 18.57 2.82
C HIS A 87 16.70 19.90 2.08
N GLY A 88 15.75 19.97 1.15
CA GLY A 88 15.40 21.22 0.45
C GLY A 88 14.86 22.30 1.40
N GLN A 89 14.01 21.94 2.37
CA GLN A 89 13.47 22.89 3.35
C GLN A 89 14.59 23.52 4.19
N PHE A 90 15.51 22.71 4.71
CA PHE A 90 16.64 23.21 5.49
C PHE A 90 17.59 24.08 4.67
N GLN A 91 17.85 23.74 3.41
CA GLN A 91 18.64 24.58 2.51
C GLN A 91 17.98 25.94 2.23
N SER A 92 16.64 26.00 2.26
CA SER A 92 15.89 27.26 2.12
C SER A 92 15.78 28.07 3.43
N GLY A 93 16.39 27.60 4.52
CA GLY A 93 16.40 28.29 5.81
C GLY A 93 15.13 28.11 6.64
N VAL A 94 14.34 27.05 6.38
CA VAL A 94 13.19 26.72 7.22
C VAL A 94 13.67 26.14 8.54
N GLU A 95 13.20 26.71 9.65
CA GLU A 95 13.52 26.25 10.99
C GLU A 95 12.87 24.88 11.29
N PRO A 96 13.57 23.97 12.00
CA PRO A 96 13.05 22.64 12.34
C PRO A 96 11.69 22.66 13.05
N ASP A 97 11.44 23.67 13.90
CA ASP A 97 10.19 23.77 14.67
C ASP A 97 8.96 23.91 13.76
N ALA A 98 9.07 24.65 12.65
CA ALA A 98 7.99 24.78 11.67
C ALA A 98 7.69 23.44 10.97
N LEU A 99 8.71 22.59 10.80
CA LEU A 99 8.55 21.26 10.20
C LEU A 99 7.95 20.26 11.20
N TYR A 100 8.27 20.36 12.49
CA TYR A 100 7.65 19.53 13.52
C TYR A 100 6.15 19.78 13.63
N GLU A 101 5.72 21.06 13.63
CA GLU A 101 4.31 21.39 13.62
C GLU A 101 3.60 20.77 12.40
N LEU A 102 4.17 20.95 11.20
CA LEU A 102 3.60 20.42 9.96
C LEU A 102 3.50 18.89 9.92
N LEU A 103 4.50 18.18 10.44
CA LEU A 103 4.52 16.70 10.42
C LEU A 103 3.72 16.06 11.57
N SER A 104 3.33 16.85 12.57
CA SER A 104 2.52 16.40 13.71
C SER A 104 1.01 16.57 13.50
N ALA A 105 0.60 17.26 12.43
CA ALA A 105 -0.79 17.46 12.01
C ALA A 105 -1.33 16.29 11.18
#